data_AF-A5LFY4-F1
#
_entry.id   AF-A5LFY4-F1
#
_cell.length_a   1.000
_cell.length_b   1.000
_cell.length_c   1.000
_cell.angle_alpha   90.00
_cell.angle_beta   90.00
_cell.angle_gamma   90.00
#
_symmetry.space_group_name_H-M   'P 1'
#
loop_
_entity.id
_entity.type
_entity.pdbx_description
1 polymer ?
#
loop_
_entity_poly.entity_id
_entity_poly.type
_entity_poly.pdbx_seq_one_letter_code
_entity_poly.pdbx_strand_id
1 'polypeptide(L)'
;MGLHFKWPLGAPMLAAIYAMSMVLKMLPALGMACPPKCRCEKLLFYCDSQGFHSVPNATDKGSLGLSLRHNHITELERDQFASFSQLTWLHLDHNQISTVKEDAFQGLYKLKELILSSNKIFYLPNTTFTQLINLQNLDLSFNQLSSLPPALLWPSEAADLAFTFQLPADYPSTPVLGLS
;
A
#
# COMPACT_ATOMS: atom_id res chain seq x y z
N MET A 1 69.65 14.36 -15.26
CA MET A 1 69.15 13.96 -16.59
C MET A 1 67.91 13.11 -16.35
N GLY A 2 66.72 13.67 -16.63
CA GLY A 2 65.44 13.20 -16.10
C GLY A 2 64.86 11.99 -16.82
N LEU A 3 64.28 11.07 -16.05
CA LEU A 3 63.52 9.91 -16.53
C LEU A 3 62.12 10.38 -16.97
N HIS A 4 61.88 10.41 -18.28
CA HIS A 4 60.54 10.64 -18.83
C HIS A 4 59.74 9.33 -18.81
N PHE A 5 58.93 9.14 -17.77
CA PHE A 5 57.85 8.15 -17.78
C PHE A 5 56.74 8.63 -18.74
N LYS A 6 56.71 8.08 -19.95
CA LYS A 6 55.59 8.26 -20.89
C LYS A 6 54.54 7.20 -20.61
N TRP A 7 53.40 7.61 -20.05
CA TRP A 7 52.21 6.77 -19.95
C TRP A 7 51.43 6.86 -21.27
N PRO A 8 51.22 5.76 -22.02
CA PRO A 8 50.38 5.80 -23.20
C PRO A 8 48.98 5.34 -22.80
N LEU A 9 48.21 6.18 -22.10
CA LEU A 9 46.76 6.00 -22.10
C LEU A 9 46.27 6.56 -23.44
N GLY A 10 46.26 5.71 -24.47
CA GLY A 10 45.71 6.08 -25.76
C GLY A 10 44.24 6.47 -25.63
N ALA A 11 43.82 7.45 -26.45
CA ALA A 11 42.42 7.86 -26.64
C ALA A 11 41.36 6.71 -26.60
N PRO A 12 41.60 5.50 -27.15
CA PRO A 12 40.64 4.39 -27.04
C PRO A 12 40.37 3.91 -25.60
N MET A 13 41.33 3.98 -24.68
CA MET A 13 41.10 3.57 -23.28
C MET A 13 40.22 4.58 -22.52
N LEU A 14 40.37 5.88 -22.79
CA LEU A 14 39.51 6.92 -22.21
C LEU A 14 38.08 6.85 -22.77
N ALA A 15 37.93 6.56 -24.07
CA ALA A 15 36.64 6.33 -24.69
C ALA A 15 35.93 5.09 -24.11
N ALA A 16 36.67 4.02 -23.84
CA ALA A 16 36.13 2.81 -23.21
C ALA A 16 35.68 3.06 -21.76
N ILE A 17 36.46 3.79 -20.95
CA ILE A 17 36.07 4.16 -19.57
C ILE A 17 34.85 5.09 -19.58
N TYR A 18 34.80 6.06 -20.50
CA TYR A 18 33.66 6.96 -20.64
C TYR A 18 32.41 6.21 -21.09
N ALA A 19 32.52 5.30 -22.07
CA ALA A 19 31.44 4.42 -22.51
C ALA A 19 30.95 3.50 -21.39
N MET A 20 31.85 2.89 -20.60
CA MET A 20 31.49 2.07 -19.44
C MET A 20 30.78 2.89 -18.35
N SER A 21 31.20 4.15 -18.11
CA SER A 21 30.54 5.06 -17.17
C SER A 21 29.14 5.49 -17.64
N MET A 22 28.93 5.60 -18.95
CA MET A 22 27.63 5.89 -19.55
C MET A 22 26.71 4.66 -19.48
N VAL A 23 27.22 3.45 -19.69
CA VAL A 23 26.45 2.20 -19.54
C VAL A 23 25.98 2.01 -18.09
N LEU A 24 26.77 2.42 -17.09
CA LEU A 24 26.36 2.38 -15.68
C LEU A 24 25.18 3.33 -15.37
N LYS A 25 25.05 4.45 -16.11
CA LYS A 25 23.91 5.38 -16.01
C LYS A 25 22.67 4.89 -16.78
N MET A 26 22.82 3.88 -17.62
CA MET A 26 21.76 3.26 -18.43
C MET A 26 21.23 1.96 -17.83
N LEU A 27 21.75 1.51 -16.68
CA LEU A 27 21.06 0.49 -15.89
C LEU A 27 19.67 1.05 -15.57
N PRO A 28 18.58 0.37 -15.95
CA PRO A 28 17.29 0.72 -15.39
C PRO A 28 17.47 0.62 -13.87
N ALA A 29 17.21 1.72 -13.16
CA ALA A 29 16.98 1.64 -11.73
C ALA A 29 15.98 0.49 -11.57
N LEU A 30 16.36 -0.55 -10.80
CA LEU A 30 15.53 -1.73 -10.56
C LEU A 30 14.09 -1.23 -10.31
N GLY A 31 13.17 -1.58 -11.21
CA GLY A 31 12.01 -0.77 -11.61
C GLY A 31 11.11 -0.27 -10.49
N MET A 32 11.48 0.88 -9.91
CA MET A 32 10.69 1.59 -8.92
C MET A 32 10.61 3.06 -9.33
N ALA A 33 9.69 3.36 -10.24
CA ALA A 33 9.38 4.74 -10.56
C ALA A 33 8.44 5.27 -9.48
N CYS A 34 8.90 6.26 -8.71
CA CYS A 34 8.05 6.94 -7.75
C CYS A 34 6.86 7.59 -8.49
N PRO A 35 5.60 7.35 -8.08
CA PRO A 35 4.45 7.93 -8.76
C PRO A 35 4.52 9.47 -8.75
N PRO A 36 4.05 10.14 -9.82
CA PRO A 36 4.03 11.59 -9.85
C PRO A 36 3.18 12.12 -8.69
N LYS A 37 3.63 13.22 -8.08
CA LYS A 37 3.04 13.85 -6.87
C LYS A 37 3.26 13.08 -5.56
N CYS A 38 3.94 11.93 -5.57
CA CYS A 38 4.23 11.19 -4.35
C CYS A 38 5.68 11.41 -3.89
N ARG A 39 5.90 11.23 -2.59
CA ARG A 39 7.22 11.14 -1.96
C ARG A 39 7.52 9.68 -1.68
N CYS A 40 8.65 9.18 -2.16
CA CYS A 40 9.02 7.78 -1.95
C CYS A 40 10.29 7.66 -1.09
N GLU A 41 10.22 6.81 -0.07
CA GLU A 41 11.36 6.41 0.75
C GLU A 41 11.58 4.90 0.60
N LYS A 42 12.57 4.53 -0.22
CA LYS A 42 12.83 3.12 -0.58
C LYS A 42 11.57 2.49 -1.21
N LEU A 43 10.88 1.61 -0.47
CA LEU A 43 9.69 0.89 -0.91
C LEU A 43 8.39 1.48 -0.32
N LEU A 44 8.45 2.63 0.33
CA LEU A 44 7.32 3.28 1.01
C LEU A 44 6.87 4.53 0.26
N PHE A 45 5.60 4.57 -0.12
CA PHE A 45 5.05 5.54 -1.06
C PHE A 45 4.06 6.43 -0.32
N TYR A 46 4.39 7.72 -0.19
CA TYR A 46 3.57 8.73 0.49
C TYR A 46 2.94 9.66 -0.54
N CYS A 47 1.65 9.47 -0.79
CA CYS A 47 0.84 10.16 -1.80
C CYS A 47 -0.27 11.02 -1.14
N ASP A 48 0.00 11.55 0.05
CA ASP A 48 -0.97 12.25 0.88
C ASP A 48 -1.26 13.67 0.36
N SER A 49 -2.50 14.13 0.49
CA SER A 49 -2.91 15.51 0.16
C SER A 49 -2.60 15.96 -1.28
N GLN A 50 -2.68 15.04 -2.25
CA GLN A 50 -2.35 15.31 -3.66
C GLN A 50 -3.59 15.56 -4.54
N GLY A 51 -4.78 15.52 -3.94
CA GLY A 51 -6.05 15.71 -4.63
C GLY A 51 -6.42 14.52 -5.53
N PHE A 52 -5.96 13.31 -5.19
CA PHE A 52 -6.34 12.12 -5.94
C PHE A 52 -7.83 11.81 -5.78
N HIS A 53 -8.52 11.59 -6.89
CA HIS A 53 -9.92 11.12 -6.91
C HIS A 53 -10.04 9.60 -7.04
N SER A 54 -8.93 8.93 -7.33
CA SER A 54 -8.80 7.48 -7.42
C SER A 54 -7.39 7.07 -7.01
N VAL A 55 -7.22 5.80 -6.67
CA VAL A 55 -5.89 5.24 -6.40
C VAL A 55 -5.04 5.36 -7.68
N PRO A 56 -3.87 6.02 -7.63
CA PRO A 56 -3.03 6.17 -8.81
C PRO A 56 -2.51 4.80 -9.26
N ASN A 57 -2.66 4.50 -10.55
CA ASN A 57 -2.07 3.30 -11.14
C ASN A 57 -0.54 3.41 -11.08
N ALA A 58 0.07 2.81 -10.06
CA ALA A 58 1.51 2.66 -9.99
C ALA A 58 1.90 1.33 -10.63
N THR A 59 2.90 1.37 -11.50
CA THR A 59 3.53 0.20 -12.11
C THR A 59 4.46 -0.55 -11.15
N ASP A 60 4.49 -0.19 -9.87
CA ASP A 60 5.44 -0.74 -8.91
C ASP A 60 4.88 -1.93 -8.15
N LYS A 61 5.33 -3.11 -8.57
CA LYS A 61 4.99 -4.41 -7.97
C LYS A 61 5.66 -4.66 -6.62
N GLY A 62 6.57 -3.81 -6.16
CA GLY A 62 7.47 -4.06 -5.03
C GLY A 62 7.28 -3.15 -3.82
N SER A 63 6.36 -2.19 -3.86
CA SER A 63 6.11 -1.29 -2.72
C SER A 63 5.61 -2.07 -1.50
N LEU A 64 6.15 -1.73 -0.33
CA LEU A 64 5.78 -2.32 0.97
C LEU A 64 4.75 -1.49 1.71
N GLY A 65 4.61 -0.22 1.34
CA GLY A 65 3.74 0.72 2.03
C GLY A 65 3.18 1.77 1.09
N LEU A 66 1.88 2.05 1.21
CA LEU A 66 1.19 3.06 0.42
C LEU A 66 0.29 3.92 1.33
N SER A 67 0.57 5.22 1.34
CA SER A 67 -0.25 6.23 2.01
C SER A 67 -0.95 7.09 0.97
N LEU A 68 -2.28 7.15 1.03
CA LEU A 68 -3.15 7.97 0.19
C LEU A 68 -4.06 8.84 1.06
N ARG A 69 -3.57 9.27 2.22
CA ARG A 69 -4.36 10.02 3.19
C ARG A 69 -4.76 11.39 2.66
N HIS A 70 -5.86 11.93 3.18
CA HIS A 70 -6.30 13.30 2.87
C HIS A 70 -6.45 13.56 1.36
N ASN A 71 -7.01 12.59 0.63
CA ASN A 71 -7.34 12.73 -0.78
C ASN A 71 -8.87 12.77 -0.98
N HIS A 72 -9.33 12.72 -2.23
CA HIS A 72 -10.73 12.79 -2.60
C HIS A 72 -11.22 11.47 -3.23
N ILE A 73 -10.66 10.34 -2.80
CA ILE A 73 -11.03 9.02 -3.32
C ILE A 73 -12.44 8.69 -2.84
N THR A 74 -13.33 8.34 -3.76
CA THR A 74 -14.75 8.06 -3.47
C THR A 74 -15.12 6.59 -3.57
N GLU A 75 -14.35 5.81 -4.32
CA GLU A 75 -14.65 4.42 -4.65
C GLU A 75 -13.37 3.59 -4.75
N LEU A 76 -13.43 2.35 -4.27
CA LEU A 76 -12.40 1.34 -4.48
C LEU A 76 -12.95 0.29 -5.43
N GLU A 77 -12.37 0.25 -6.63
CA GLU A 77 -12.77 -0.69 -7.68
C GLU A 77 -12.26 -2.11 -7.43
N ARG A 78 -12.81 -3.07 -8.17
CA ARG A 78 -12.29 -4.46 -8.18
C ARG A 78 -10.81 -4.47 -8.57
N ASP A 79 -10.01 -5.29 -7.89
CA ASP A 79 -8.57 -5.47 -8.18
C ASP A 79 -7.75 -4.16 -8.11
N GLN A 80 -8.27 -3.11 -7.46
CA GLN A 80 -7.65 -1.78 -7.41
C GLN A 80 -6.21 -1.79 -6.91
N PHE A 81 -5.88 -2.76 -6.06
CA PHE A 81 -4.54 -2.93 -5.48
C PHE A 81 -3.80 -4.18 -5.99
N ALA A 82 -4.26 -4.84 -7.05
CA ALA A 82 -3.67 -6.09 -7.52
C ALA A 82 -2.19 -5.94 -7.95
N SER A 83 -1.78 -4.76 -8.42
CA SER A 83 -0.38 -4.46 -8.71
C SER A 83 0.49 -4.32 -7.46
N PHE A 84 -0.11 -4.09 -6.29
CA PHE A 84 0.57 -3.80 -5.02
C PHE A 84 0.73 -5.04 -4.11
N SER A 85 1.00 -6.21 -4.70
CA SER A 85 1.04 -7.52 -4.02
C SER A 85 2.02 -7.65 -2.84
N GLN A 86 2.95 -6.70 -2.67
CA GLN A 86 3.95 -6.69 -1.60
C GLN A 86 3.59 -5.78 -0.43
N LEU A 87 2.45 -5.07 -0.48
CA LEU A 87 2.05 -4.16 0.59
C LEU A 87 1.92 -4.88 1.93
N THR A 88 2.48 -4.23 2.94
CA THR A 88 2.39 -4.61 4.34
C THR A 88 1.51 -3.64 5.12
N TRP A 89 1.37 -2.40 4.65
CA TRP A 89 0.42 -1.43 5.19
C TRP A 89 -0.18 -0.58 4.07
N LEU A 90 -1.44 -0.20 4.24
CA LEU A 90 -2.21 0.62 3.32
C LEU A 90 -3.04 1.64 4.11
N HIS A 91 -2.80 2.93 3.87
CA HIS A 91 -3.51 4.02 4.52
C HIS A 91 -4.38 4.77 3.52
N LEU A 92 -5.69 4.75 3.77
CA LEU A 92 -6.73 5.40 2.98
C LEU A 92 -7.60 6.33 3.85
N ASP A 93 -7.14 6.64 5.07
CA ASP A 93 -7.89 7.49 5.98
C ASP A 93 -8.06 8.93 5.47
N HIS A 94 -9.11 9.59 5.95
CA HIS A 94 -9.46 10.94 5.54
C HIS A 94 -9.68 11.07 4.02
N ASN A 95 -10.38 10.11 3.43
CA ASN A 95 -10.89 10.18 2.07
C ASN A 95 -12.42 10.34 2.08
N GLN A 96 -13.08 10.08 0.95
CA GLN A 96 -14.54 10.15 0.82
C GLN A 96 -15.11 8.83 0.33
N ILE A 97 -14.43 7.71 0.65
CA ILE A 97 -14.78 6.40 0.14
C ILE A 97 -16.15 6.01 0.67
N SER A 98 -17.13 5.90 -0.21
CA SER A 98 -18.48 5.43 0.11
C SER A 98 -18.73 4.02 -0.38
N THR A 99 -18.03 3.62 -1.45
CA THR A 99 -18.23 2.34 -2.13
C THR A 99 -16.93 1.55 -2.14
N VAL A 100 -16.99 0.31 -1.67
CA VAL A 100 -15.92 -0.68 -1.79
C VAL A 100 -16.47 -1.86 -2.57
N LYS A 101 -15.96 -2.08 -3.79
CA LYS A 101 -16.39 -3.22 -4.62
C LYS A 101 -15.94 -4.54 -4.00
N GLU A 102 -16.59 -5.62 -4.44
CA GLU A 102 -16.07 -6.97 -4.25
C GLU A 102 -14.64 -7.06 -4.77
N ASP A 103 -13.79 -7.74 -4.01
CA ASP A 103 -12.39 -8.03 -4.38
C ASP A 103 -11.53 -6.76 -4.58
N ALA A 104 -11.91 -5.62 -4.00
CA ALA A 104 -11.11 -4.40 -4.09
C ALA A 104 -9.69 -4.59 -3.52
N PHE A 105 -9.55 -5.40 -2.48
CA PHE A 105 -8.27 -5.73 -1.82
C PHE A 105 -7.66 -7.06 -2.30
N GLN A 106 -8.14 -7.60 -3.42
CA GLN A 106 -7.60 -8.83 -4.01
C GLN A 106 -6.09 -8.73 -4.20
N GLY A 107 -5.37 -9.80 -3.86
CA GLY A 107 -3.92 -9.87 -4.03
C GLY A 107 -3.09 -9.30 -2.88
N LEU A 108 -3.71 -8.68 -1.87
CA LEU A 108 -3.03 -8.09 -0.71
C LEU A 108 -2.75 -9.10 0.42
N TYR A 109 -2.26 -10.29 0.07
CA TYR A 109 -2.05 -11.39 1.03
C TYR A 109 -1.05 -11.07 2.14
N LYS A 110 -0.13 -10.11 1.91
CA LYS A 110 0.92 -9.71 2.86
C LYS A 110 0.53 -8.53 3.75
N LEU A 111 -0.66 -7.96 3.54
CA LEU A 111 -1.10 -6.78 4.24
C LEU A 111 -1.32 -7.09 5.72
N LYS A 112 -0.68 -6.30 6.58
CA LYS A 112 -0.78 -6.37 8.04
C LYS A 112 -1.60 -5.23 8.60
N GLU A 113 -1.59 -4.08 7.95
CA GLU A 113 -2.31 -2.89 8.41
C GLU A 113 -3.15 -2.28 7.29
N LEU A 114 -4.42 -2.04 7.58
CA LEU A 114 -5.36 -1.37 6.71
C LEU A 114 -6.10 -0.28 7.50
N ILE A 115 -5.85 0.98 7.16
CA ILE A 115 -6.51 2.11 7.80
C ILE A 115 -7.49 2.73 6.81
N LEU A 116 -8.78 2.64 7.14
CA LEU A 116 -9.91 3.14 6.35
C LEU A 116 -10.75 4.15 7.15
N SER A 117 -10.24 4.62 8.29
CA SER A 117 -10.98 5.53 9.15
C SER A 117 -11.25 6.88 8.51
N SER A 118 -12.24 7.60 9.02
CA SER A 118 -12.64 8.92 8.50
C SER A 118 -12.99 8.87 7.00
N ASN A 119 -13.86 7.92 6.62
CA ASN A 119 -14.42 7.77 5.28
C ASN A 119 -15.96 7.79 5.36
N LYS A 120 -16.66 7.41 4.27
CA LYS A 120 -18.13 7.41 4.17
C LYS A 120 -18.68 6.00 3.89
N ILE A 121 -17.95 4.96 4.30
CA ILE A 121 -18.31 3.58 3.96
C ILE A 121 -19.56 3.20 4.75
N PHE A 122 -20.63 2.85 4.05
CA PHE A 122 -21.90 2.45 4.65
C PHE A 122 -22.15 0.94 4.59
N TYR A 123 -21.48 0.26 3.65
CA TYR A 123 -21.58 -1.18 3.41
C TYR A 123 -20.25 -1.74 2.94
N LEU A 124 -19.91 -2.94 3.43
CA LEU A 124 -18.76 -3.73 2.99
C LEU A 124 -19.25 -5.11 2.56
N PRO A 125 -18.96 -5.56 1.33
CA PRO A 125 -19.21 -6.94 0.92
C PRO A 125 -18.65 -7.97 1.91
N ASN A 126 -19.33 -9.10 2.06
CA ASN A 126 -18.88 -10.19 2.96
C ASN A 126 -17.48 -10.73 2.59
N THR A 127 -17.08 -10.57 1.33
CA THR A 127 -15.80 -11.03 0.80
C THR A 127 -14.67 -9.99 0.94
N THR A 128 -14.95 -8.76 1.38
CA THR A 128 -13.97 -7.66 1.32
C THR A 128 -12.63 -7.98 2.00
N PHE A 129 -12.63 -8.74 3.09
CA PHE A 129 -11.43 -9.03 3.88
C PHE A 129 -10.94 -10.47 3.80
N THR A 130 -11.57 -11.34 3.00
CA THR A 130 -11.28 -12.78 2.99
C THR A 130 -9.86 -13.11 2.53
N GLN A 131 -9.25 -12.26 1.70
CA GLN A 131 -7.87 -12.42 1.22
C GLN A 131 -6.81 -11.83 2.15
N LEU A 132 -7.19 -11.00 3.11
CA LEU A 132 -6.27 -10.31 4.02
C LEU A 132 -5.85 -11.22 5.17
N ILE A 133 -5.34 -12.41 4.85
CA ILE A 133 -5.05 -13.49 5.79
C ILE A 133 -3.96 -13.16 6.83
N ASN A 134 -3.16 -12.12 6.57
CA ASN A 134 -2.10 -11.65 7.48
C ASN A 134 -2.45 -10.31 8.14
N LEU A 135 -3.69 -9.84 8.02
CA LEU A 135 -4.10 -8.58 8.62
C LEU A 135 -4.00 -8.68 10.13
N GLN A 136 -3.48 -7.62 10.75
CA GLN A 136 -3.25 -7.50 12.19
C GLN A 136 -3.87 -6.21 12.72
N ASN A 137 -3.90 -5.15 11.92
CA ASN A 137 -4.48 -3.88 12.31
C ASN A 137 -5.50 -3.44 11.27
N LEU A 138 -6.74 -3.25 11.70
CA LEU A 138 -7.80 -2.73 10.85
C LEU A 138 -8.56 -1.63 11.59
N ASP A 139 -8.58 -0.44 11.00
CA ASP A 139 -9.32 0.70 11.53
C ASP A 139 -10.43 1.11 10.55
N LEU A 140 -11.67 0.94 11.00
CA LEU A 140 -12.89 1.35 10.30
C LEU A 140 -13.63 2.47 11.03
N SER A 141 -13.03 3.09 12.04
CA SER A 141 -13.64 4.17 12.83
C SER A 141 -14.04 5.36 11.96
N PHE A 142 -15.01 6.15 12.42
CA PHE A 142 -15.51 7.32 11.68
C PHE A 142 -15.96 7.00 10.24
N ASN A 143 -16.64 5.87 10.05
CA ASN A 143 -17.40 5.52 8.86
C ASN A 143 -18.91 5.51 9.17
N GLN A 144 -19.74 5.06 8.21
CA GLN A 144 -21.20 5.02 8.30
C GLN A 144 -21.73 3.58 8.29
N LEU A 145 -20.90 2.63 8.73
CA LEU A 145 -21.22 1.20 8.68
C LEU A 145 -22.41 0.87 9.59
N SER A 146 -23.41 0.21 9.01
CA SER A 146 -24.56 -0.32 9.75
C SER A 146 -24.32 -1.72 10.30
N SER A 147 -23.41 -2.48 9.69
CA SER A 147 -23.04 -3.84 10.08
C SER A 147 -21.62 -4.15 9.61
N LEU A 148 -21.03 -5.19 10.21
CA LEU A 148 -19.71 -5.68 9.83
C LEU A 148 -19.86 -6.97 9.04
N PRO A 149 -19.00 -7.21 8.03
CA PRO A 149 -18.98 -8.47 7.32
C PRO A 149 -18.63 -9.60 8.31
N PRO A 150 -19.27 -10.77 8.18
CA PRO A 150 -19.05 -11.89 9.09
C PRO A 150 -17.58 -12.29 9.25
N ALA A 151 -16.76 -12.14 8.21
CA ALA A 151 -15.31 -12.39 8.24
C ALA A 151 -14.57 -11.66 9.38
N LEU A 152 -15.11 -10.54 9.88
CA LEU A 152 -14.57 -9.77 11.01
C LEU A 152 -15.23 -10.11 12.36
N LEU A 153 -16.30 -10.91 12.36
CA LEU A 153 -17.07 -11.30 13.54
C LEU A 153 -16.57 -12.61 14.18
N TRP A 154 -15.67 -13.35 13.52
CA TRP A 154 -15.09 -14.62 14.00
C TRP A 154 -13.69 -14.58 14.64
N PRO A 155 -13.14 -13.49 15.22
CA PRO A 155 -11.84 -13.61 15.90
C PRO A 155 -11.86 -14.50 17.17
N SER A 156 -12.99 -15.12 17.55
CA SER A 156 -13.11 -15.86 18.82
C SER A 156 -12.25 -17.13 18.92
N GLU A 157 -11.64 -17.61 17.82
CA GLU A 157 -10.63 -18.69 17.87
C GLU A 157 -9.19 -18.20 17.56
N ALA A 158 -9.00 -16.92 17.23
CA ALA A 158 -7.71 -16.30 16.96
C ALA A 158 -7.25 -15.39 18.11
N ALA A 159 -7.46 -15.83 19.35
CA ALA A 159 -7.07 -15.10 20.56
C ALA A 159 -5.55 -14.97 20.79
N ASP A 160 -4.71 -15.40 19.84
CA ASP A 160 -3.27 -15.27 19.96
C ASP A 160 -2.65 -14.49 18.79
N LEU A 161 -2.02 -13.37 19.18
CA LEU A 161 -1.12 -12.48 18.44
C LEU A 161 -1.75 -11.24 17.75
N ALA A 162 -1.98 -10.21 18.56
CA ALA A 162 -1.92 -8.79 18.16
C ALA A 162 -2.91 -8.28 17.09
N PHE A 163 -4.06 -8.93 16.88
CA PHE A 163 -5.11 -8.37 16.02
C PHE A 163 -5.82 -7.20 16.73
N THR A 164 -5.53 -5.97 16.33
CA THR A 164 -6.20 -4.75 16.80
C THR A 164 -7.24 -4.33 15.79
N PHE A 165 -8.49 -4.21 16.24
CA PHE A 165 -9.61 -3.83 15.39
C PHE A 165 -10.37 -2.66 16.00
N GLN A 166 -10.40 -1.53 15.30
CA GLN A 166 -11.04 -0.31 15.78
C GLN A 166 -12.35 -0.07 15.02
N LEU A 167 -13.45 -0.07 15.78
CA LEU A 167 -14.82 0.07 15.27
C LEU A 167 -15.37 1.50 15.41
N PRO A 168 -16.43 1.84 14.66
CA PRO A 168 -17.21 3.06 14.91
C PRO A 168 -17.68 3.10 16.38
N ALA A 169 -17.63 4.28 16.99
CA ALA A 169 -17.97 4.47 18.42
C ALA A 169 -19.41 4.03 18.78
N ASP A 170 -20.33 4.09 17.81
CA ASP A 170 -21.73 3.72 17.98
C ASP A 170 -21.99 2.22 17.73
N TYR A 171 -20.96 1.44 17.36
CA TYR A 171 -21.11 0.01 17.19
C TYR A 171 -21.22 -0.66 18.57
N PRO A 172 -22.23 -1.53 18.80
CA PRO A 172 -22.42 -2.14 20.10
C PRO A 172 -21.18 -2.94 20.50
N SER A 173 -20.53 -2.50 21.57
CA SER A 173 -19.50 -3.26 22.26
C SER A 173 -20.18 -4.39 23.05
N THR A 174 -20.78 -5.37 22.37
CA THR A 174 -21.39 -6.51 23.05
C THR A 174 -20.49 -7.74 23.01
N PRO A 175 -20.40 -8.47 24.13
CA PRO A 175 -19.57 -9.65 24.26
C PRO A 175 -20.13 -10.77 23.40
N VAL A 176 -19.29 -11.40 22.57
CA VAL A 176 -19.62 -12.67 21.93
C VAL A 176 -19.51 -13.76 22.99
N LEU A 177 -20.49 -13.84 23.88
CA LEU A 177 -20.72 -15.00 24.75
C LEU A 177 -22.22 -15.24 24.84
N GLY A 178 -22.65 -16.29 24.13
CA GLY A 178 -24.03 -16.74 24.11
C GLY A 178 -24.26 -17.79 23.05
N LEU A 179 -23.48 -18.87 23.05
CA LEU A 179 -23.91 -20.13 22.44
C LEU A 179 -23.97 -21.18 23.55
N SER A 180 -25.19 -21.68 23.72
CA SER A 180 -25.62 -22.82 24.53
C SER A 180 -24.86 -24.10 24.21
#